data_AF-A0A6I3U695-F1
#
_entry.id   AF-A0A6I3U695-F1
#
_cell.length_a   1.000
_cell.length_b   1.000
_cell.length_c   1.000
_cell.angle_alpha   90.00
_cell.angle_beta   90.00
_cell.angle_gamma   90.00
#
_symmetry.space_group_name_H-M   'P 1'
#
loop_
_entity.id
_entity.type
_entity.pdbx_description
1 polymer ?
#
loop_
_entity_poly.entity_id
_entity_poly.type
_entity_poly.pdbx_seq_one_letter_code
_entity_poly.pdbx_strand_id
1 'polypeptide(L)'
;NDYTYEEMKMTKETKKIMEDDSISVSATCVRIPVLSAHSESVYIETKEVAPIEEVKAAIAAFPGAVLEDDVAHQIYPQAVNAVGSRDTFVGR
;
A
#
# COMPACT_ATOMS: atom_id res chain seq x y z
N ASN A 1 -5.87 9.82 -21.87
CA ASN A 1 -4.65 10.23 -21.16
C ASN A 1 -3.66 9.07 -21.09
N ASP A 2 -3.84 8.03 -21.90
CA ASP A 2 -2.98 6.85 -22.05
C ASP A 2 -2.74 6.00 -20.79
N TYR A 3 -3.42 6.31 -19.68
CA TYR A 3 -3.58 5.42 -18.55
C TYR A 3 -4.60 4.33 -18.86
N THR A 4 -4.34 3.13 -18.36
CA THR A 4 -5.29 2.02 -18.34
C THR A 4 -6.45 2.31 -17.39
N TYR A 5 -7.54 1.55 -17.53
CA TYR A 5 -8.65 1.64 -16.60
C TYR A 5 -8.28 1.27 -15.17
N GLU A 6 -7.34 0.34 -14.97
CA GLU A 6 -6.91 -0.07 -13.63
C GLU A 6 -6.22 1.10 -12.90
N GLU A 7 -5.32 1.79 -13.60
CA GLU A 7 -4.63 2.97 -13.05
C GLU A 7 -5.63 4.09 -12.75
N MET A 8 -6.59 4.33 -13.66
CA MET A 8 -7.62 5.34 -13.45
C MET A 8 -8.62 4.99 -12.34
N LYS A 9 -8.86 3.70 -12.08
CA LYS A 9 -9.65 3.26 -10.93
C LYS A 9 -8.91 3.57 -9.64
N MET A 10 -7.63 3.23 -9.52
CA MET A 10 -6.83 3.58 -8.34
C MET A 10 -6.91 5.09 -8.03
N THR A 11 -6.82 5.96 -9.05
CA THR A 11 -6.99 7.40 -8.86
C THR A 11 -8.38 7.79 -8.36
N LYS A 12 -9.46 7.29 -8.98
CA LYS A 12 -10.84 7.73 -8.68
C LYS A 12 -11.38 7.12 -7.40
N GLU A 13 -11.09 5.84 -7.16
CA GLU A 13 -11.56 5.11 -5.99
C GLU A 13 -10.86 5.62 -4.73
N THR A 14 -9.56 5.92 -4.78
CA THR A 14 -8.85 6.55 -3.65
C THR A 14 -9.52 7.84 -3.20
N LYS A 15 -9.76 8.77 -4.13
CA LYS A 15 -10.43 10.05 -3.83
C LYS A 15 -11.83 9.85 -3.24
N LYS A 16 -12.60 8.90 -3.78
CA LYS A 16 -13.95 8.59 -3.30
C LYS A 16 -13.94 7.97 -1.90
N ILE A 17 -13.07 6.99 -1.64
CA ILE A 17 -13.01 6.27 -0.35
C ILE A 17 -12.51 7.19 0.76
N MET A 18 -11.52 8.05 0.46
CA MET A 18 -10.99 9.03 1.40
C MET A 18 -11.82 10.31 1.48
N GLU A 19 -12.89 10.42 0.68
CA GLU A 19 -13.75 11.61 0.58
C GLU A 19 -12.97 12.92 0.35
N ASP A 20 -11.85 12.85 -0.38
CA ASP A 20 -10.95 13.97 -0.65
C ASP A 20 -10.44 13.99 -2.10
N ASP A 21 -11.08 14.84 -2.91
CA ASP A 21 -10.69 15.06 -4.31
C ASP A 21 -9.36 15.80 -4.46
N SER A 22 -8.79 16.38 -3.39
CA SER A 22 -7.52 17.10 -3.42
C SER A 22 -6.28 16.19 -3.42
N ILE A 23 -6.45 14.90 -3.09
CA ILE A 23 -5.34 13.93 -3.06
C ILE A 23 -4.86 13.64 -4.48
N SER A 24 -3.61 13.96 -4.80
CA SER A 24 -3.00 13.62 -6.09
C SER A 24 -2.65 12.14 -6.15
N VAL A 25 -3.17 11.42 -7.15
CA VAL A 25 -2.93 9.98 -7.34
C VAL A 25 -2.65 9.69 -8.81
N SER A 26 -1.50 9.08 -9.07
CA SER A 26 -1.11 8.48 -10.35
C SER A 26 -0.60 7.07 -10.09
N ALA A 27 -0.92 6.13 -10.97
CA ALA A 27 -0.55 4.72 -10.81
C ALA A 27 0.09 4.16 -12.08
N THR A 28 0.90 3.11 -11.90
CA THR A 28 1.37 2.25 -12.98
C THR A 28 1.05 0.81 -12.61
N CYS A 29 0.16 0.16 -13.36
CA CYS A 29 -0.34 -1.17 -13.02
C CYS A 29 0.33 -2.25 -13.88
N VAL A 30 1.13 -3.12 -13.25
CA VAL A 30 1.94 -4.13 -13.93
C VAL A 30 1.55 -5.54 -13.48
N ARG A 31 1.39 -6.45 -14.44
CA ARG A 31 1.20 -7.89 -14.15
C ARG A 31 2.55 -8.60 -14.13
N ILE A 32 2.76 -9.44 -13.13
CA ILE A 32 3.94 -10.31 -12.96
C ILE A 32 3.50 -11.78 -12.80
N PRO A 33 4.39 -12.77 -12.97
CA PRO A 33 4.02 -14.19 -12.87
C PRO A 33 3.85 -14.66 -11.42
N VAL A 34 2.96 -14.02 -10.68
CA VAL A 34 2.53 -14.39 -9.32
C VAL A 34 1.06 -14.81 -9.40
N LEU A 35 0.75 -16.01 -8.89
CA LEU A 35 -0.58 -16.60 -9.01
C LEU A 35 -1.64 -15.88 -8.16
N SER A 36 -1.26 -15.39 -6.98
CA SER A 36 -2.16 -14.78 -6.00
C SER A 36 -1.41 -13.81 -5.11
N ALA A 37 -2.15 -12.86 -4.55
CA ALA A 37 -1.66 -11.66 -3.86
C ALA A 37 -1.03 -10.61 -4.80
N HIS A 38 -1.25 -9.34 -4.46
CA HIS A 38 -0.63 -8.20 -5.12
C HIS A 38 0.45 -7.62 -4.21
N SER A 39 1.45 -7.00 -4.84
CA SER A 39 2.50 -6.26 -4.16
C SER A 39 2.57 -4.88 -4.78
N GLU A 40 2.60 -3.85 -3.95
CA GLU A 40 2.57 -2.45 -4.38
C GLU A 40 3.77 -1.73 -3.80
N SER A 41 4.52 -1.03 -4.66
CA SER A 41 5.53 -0.08 -4.22
C SER A 41 4.87 1.29 -4.14
N VAL A 42 4.61 1.77 -2.92
CA VAL A 42 3.83 2.99 -2.68
C VAL A 42 4.75 4.15 -2.26
N TYR A 43 4.55 5.32 -2.87
CA TYR A 43 5.16 6.58 -2.47
C TYR A 43 4.05 7.55 -2.03
N ILE A 44 4.26 8.23 -0.91
CA ILE A 44 3.34 9.24 -0.38
C ILE A 44 4.09 10.47 0.10
N GLU A 45 3.44 11.62 -0.01
CA GLU A 45 3.84 12.88 0.64
C GLU A 45 2.75 13.25 1.64
N THR A 46 3.12 13.35 2.91
CA THR A 46 2.21 13.78 3.97
C THR A 46 2.15 15.30 4.05
N LYS A 47 1.03 15.85 4.56
CA LYS A 47 0.88 17.30 4.74
C LYS A 47 1.88 17.87 5.75
N GLU A 48 2.16 17.10 6.79
CA GLU A 48 3.15 17.40 7.83
C GLU A 48 4.21 16.30 7.85
N VAL A 49 5.39 16.59 8.40
CA VAL A 49 6.43 15.57 8.59
C VAL A 49 5.90 14.48 9.51
N ALA A 50 5.96 13.23 9.03
CA ALA A 50 5.55 12.06 9.81
C ALA A 50 6.79 11.25 10.23
N PRO A 51 7.13 11.20 11.54
CA PRO A 51 8.24 10.38 12.02
C PRO A 51 8.03 8.90 11.69
N ILE A 52 9.06 8.22 11.18
CA ILE A 52 8.93 6.84 10.67
C ILE A 52 8.45 5.87 11.76
N GLU A 53 8.94 5.99 12.98
CA GLU A 53 8.50 5.12 14.10
C GLU A 53 7.02 5.32 14.44
N GLU A 54 6.51 6.56 14.33
CA GLU A 54 5.10 6.86 14.54
C GLU A 54 4.23 6.34 13.38
N VAL A 55 4.74 6.41 12.14
CA VAL A 55 4.07 5.80 10.96
C VAL A 55 3.96 4.29 11.13
N LYS A 56 5.05 3.62 11.51
CA LYS A 56 5.08 2.18 11.78
C LYS A 56 4.08 1.81 12.88
N ALA A 57 4.08 2.55 14.00
CA ALA A 57 3.16 2.30 15.11
C ALA A 57 1.68 2.52 14.71
N ALA A 58 1.38 3.57 13.94
CA ALA A 58 0.03 3.85 13.47
C ALA A 58 -0.49 2.75 12.53
N ILE A 59 0.35 2.27 11.61
CA ILE A 59 0.03 1.13 10.72
C ILE A 59 -0.22 -0.14 11.54
N ALA A 60 0.66 -0.46 12.49
CA ALA A 60 0.51 -1.64 13.34
C ALA A 60 -0.74 -1.60 14.24
N ALA A 61 -1.22 -0.40 14.60
CA ALA A 61 -2.43 -0.22 15.39
C ALA A 61 -3.72 -0.21 14.56
N PHE A 62 -3.63 -0.12 13.23
CA PHE A 62 -4.80 0.01 12.37
C PHE A 62 -5.48 -1.36 12.12
N PRO A 63 -6.80 -1.50 12.35
CA PRO A 63 -7.49 -2.77 12.14
C PRO A 63 -7.36 -3.30 10.71
N GLY A 64 -6.88 -4.54 10.58
CA GLY A 64 -6.68 -5.21 9.29
C GLY A 64 -5.34 -4.92 8.62
N ALA A 65 -4.50 -4.05 9.19
CA ALA A 65 -3.12 -3.88 8.78
C ALA A 65 -2.18 -4.64 9.72
N VAL A 66 -1.16 -5.30 9.18
CA VAL A 66 -0.11 -5.99 9.93
C VAL A 66 1.24 -5.43 9.49
N LEU A 67 2.01 -4.94 10.46
CA LEU A 67 3.36 -4.44 10.21
C LEU A 67 4.35 -5.61 10.16
N GLU A 68 4.98 -5.82 9.00
CA GLU A 68 6.11 -6.71 8.80
C GLU A 68 7.30 -5.87 8.34
N ASP A 69 8.01 -5.24 9.29
CA ASP A 69 9.07 -4.27 8.97
C ASP A 69 10.26 -4.39 9.95
N ASP A 70 11.12 -5.37 9.69
CA ASP A 70 12.38 -5.60 10.41
C ASP A 70 13.48 -6.00 9.42
N VAL A 71 14.06 -4.98 8.78
CA VAL A 71 15.09 -5.14 7.76
C VAL A 71 16.40 -5.74 8.28
N ALA A 72 16.67 -5.64 9.59
CA ALA A 72 17.85 -6.25 10.20
C ALA A 72 17.77 -7.78 10.19
N HIS A 73 16.54 -8.31 10.23
CA HIS A 73 16.25 -9.74 10.14
C HIS A 73 15.54 -10.13 8.83
N GLN A 74 15.59 -9.26 7.81
CA GLN A 74 15.02 -9.47 6.48
C GLN A 74 13.50 -9.76 6.49
N ILE A 75 12.77 -9.13 7.40
CA ILE A 75 11.31 -9.22 7.50
C ILE A 75 10.69 -8.07 6.71
N TYR A 76 9.95 -8.44 5.67
CA TYR A 76 9.14 -7.55 4.83
C TYR A 76 7.98 -8.35 4.21
N PRO A 77 6.88 -7.69 3.80
CA PRO A 77 5.74 -8.38 3.21
C PRO A 77 6.12 -9.17 1.97
N GLN A 78 5.60 -10.39 1.86
CA GLN A 78 5.84 -11.29 0.73
C GLN A 78 4.53 -11.85 0.21
N ALA A 79 4.33 -11.79 -1.12
CA ALA A 79 3.12 -12.27 -1.77
C ALA A 79 2.78 -13.71 -1.35
N VAL A 80 3.79 -14.60 -1.32
CA VAL A 80 3.62 -16.02 -0.95
C VAL A 80 3.16 -16.22 0.50
N ASN A 81 3.53 -15.33 1.42
CA ASN A 81 3.15 -15.41 2.83
C ASN A 81 1.76 -14.82 3.08
N ALA A 82 1.34 -13.86 2.25
CA ALA A 82 0.04 -13.20 2.37
C ALA A 82 -1.14 -14.05 1.89
N VAL A 83 -0.90 -15.05 1.02
CA VAL A 83 -1.97 -15.88 0.44
C VAL A 83 -2.79 -16.57 1.54
N GLY A 84 -4.09 -16.34 1.53
CA GLY A 84 -5.04 -16.96 2.46
C GLY A 84 -5.29 -16.17 3.75
N SER A 85 -4.48 -15.15 4.04
CA SER A 85 -4.78 -14.20 5.10
C SER A 85 -5.86 -13.19 4.65
N ARG A 86 -6.57 -12.63 5.63
CA ARG A 86 -7.48 -11.47 5.43
C ARG A 86 -6.79 -10.14 5.72
N ASP A 87 -5.59 -10.18 6.28
CA ASP A 87 -4.83 -8.99 6.66
C ASP A 87 -4.10 -8.38 5.46
N THR A 88 -3.88 -7.08 5.53
CA THR A 88 -3.00 -6.33 4.64
C THR A 88 -1.63 -6.16 5.30
N PHE A 89 -0.59 -6.74 4.70
CA PHE A 89 0.76 -6.66 5.23
C PHE A 89 1.49 -5.43 4.70
N VAL A 90 2.09 -4.65 5.59
CA VAL A 90 2.79 -3.41 5.26
C VAL A 90 4.18 -3.43 5.90
N GLY A 91 5.15 -2.97 5.14
CA GLY A 91 6.52 -2.71 5.58
C GLY A 91 7.27 -2.09 4.42
N ARG A 92 8.54 -1.69 4.62
CA ARG A 92 9.55 -1.58 3.57
C ARG A 92 10.91 -1.23 4.15
#